data_AF-A0A8C5QRJ9-F1
#
_entry.id   AF-A0A8C5QRJ9-F1
#
_cell.length_a   1.000
_cell.length_b   1.000
_cell.length_c   1.000
_cell.angle_alpha   90.00
_cell.angle_beta   90.00
_cell.angle_gamma   90.00
#
_symmetry.space_group_name_H-M   'P 1'
#
loop_
_entity.id
_entity.type
_entity.pdbx_description
1 polymer ?
#
loop_
_entity_poly.entity_id
_entity_poly.type
_entity_poly.pdbx_seq_one_letter_code
_entity_poly.pdbx_strand_id
1 'polypeptide(L)'
;MSNARRKDEQPVSNGGAKIKLSPWSKALRADAPWEDKDEFLDVIYWMRQILAIILGVIWGIVPLKGFVGIAIFCVLNAGILYLYFSSFQQIDEEEYGGTWELTKEGFMTSFALFLVVWVIFYTAIHYD
;
A
#
# COMPACT_ATOMS: atom_id res chain seq x y z
N MET A 1 28.67 40.95 -14.51
CA MET A 1 27.31 41.12 -13.96
C MET A 1 26.83 39.75 -13.50
N SER A 2 27.03 39.44 -12.21
CA SER A 2 26.58 38.20 -11.57
C SER A 2 25.28 38.51 -10.84
N ASN A 3 24.19 37.83 -11.21
CA ASN A 3 22.97 37.82 -10.40
C ASN A 3 22.57 36.36 -10.20
N ALA A 4 22.99 35.84 -9.05
CA ALA A 4 22.57 34.57 -8.50
C ALA A 4 21.06 34.59 -8.27
N ARG A 5 20.38 33.54 -8.76
CA ARG A 5 18.99 33.23 -8.41
C ARG A 5 18.90 33.01 -6.89
N ARG A 6 18.13 33.85 -6.21
CA ARG A 6 17.63 33.60 -4.86
C ARG A 6 16.13 33.32 -4.92
N LYS A 7 15.72 32.51 -3.95
CA LYS A 7 14.38 32.24 -3.42
C LYS A 7 13.57 31.17 -4.15
N ASP A 8 13.62 29.97 -3.57
CA ASP A 8 12.47 29.44 -2.84
C ASP A 8 12.98 28.82 -1.52
N GLU A 9 13.13 29.69 -0.51
CA GLU A 9 13.32 29.29 0.88
C GLU A 9 11.93 28.95 1.44
N GLN A 10 11.67 27.68 1.71
CA GLN A 10 10.49 27.27 2.47
C GLN A 10 10.52 27.94 3.85
N PRO A 11 9.40 28.53 4.32
CA PRO A 11 9.37 29.18 5.62
C PRO A 11 9.49 28.12 6.72
N VAL A 12 10.61 28.16 7.43
CA VAL A 12 10.81 27.48 8.70
C VAL A 12 9.84 28.09 9.72
N SER A 13 8.74 27.40 10.00
CA SER A 13 7.86 27.70 11.15
C SER A 13 8.28 26.83 12.33
N ASN A 14 9.01 27.45 13.26
CA ASN A 14 9.30 26.91 14.60
C ASN A 14 8.16 27.32 15.54
N GLY A 15 7.41 26.36 16.10
CA GLY A 15 6.39 26.70 17.09
C GLY A 15 5.42 25.57 17.43
N GLY A 16 5.92 24.51 18.06
CA GLY A 16 5.14 23.37 18.52
C GLY A 16 5.68 22.10 17.90
N ALA A 17 6.30 21.25 18.72
CA ALA A 17 6.59 19.88 18.32
C ALA A 17 5.25 19.18 18.06
N LYS A 18 4.68 19.34 16.86
CA LYS A 18 3.76 18.35 16.32
C LYS A 18 4.58 17.08 16.26
N ILE A 19 4.38 16.21 17.25
CA ILE A 19 4.96 14.87 17.27
C ILE A 19 4.62 14.30 15.89
N LYS A 20 5.62 14.17 15.01
CA LYS A 20 5.43 13.54 13.71
C LYS A 20 5.09 12.09 14.03
N LEU A 21 3.79 11.81 14.19
CA LEU A 21 3.27 10.46 14.34
C LEU A 21 3.83 9.65 13.19
N SER A 22 4.39 8.47 13.49
CA SER A 22 4.89 7.56 12.48
C SER A 22 3.80 7.36 11.40
N PRO A 23 4.16 7.36 10.10
CA PRO A 23 3.21 7.11 9.01
C PRO A 23 2.34 5.87 9.27
N TRP A 24 2.93 4.82 9.83
CA TRP A 24 2.24 3.59 10.23
C TRP A 24 1.25 3.80 11.39
N SER A 25 1.61 4.64 12.35
CA SER A 25 0.71 5.00 13.45
C SER A 25 -0.45 5.87 13.00
N LYS A 26 -0.26 6.72 11.97
CA LYS A 26 -1.34 7.46 11.31
C LYS A 26 -2.22 6.55 10.46
N ALA A 27 -1.64 5.61 9.71
CA ALA A 27 -2.41 4.62 8.95
C ALA A 27 -3.31 3.75 9.84
N LEU A 28 -2.87 3.47 11.06
CA LEU A 28 -3.69 2.77 12.06
C LEU A 28 -4.63 3.69 12.84
N ARG A 29 -4.48 5.02 12.73
CA ARG A 29 -5.31 6.04 13.38
C ARG A 29 -6.01 6.89 12.32
N ALA A 30 -7.23 6.49 11.97
CA ALA A 30 -8.16 7.10 11.02
C ALA A 30 -8.53 8.59 11.23
N ASP A 31 -7.83 9.34 12.09
CA ASP A 31 -8.23 10.67 12.58
C ASP A 31 -7.57 11.84 11.84
N ALA A 32 -6.42 11.64 11.18
CA ALA A 32 -5.66 12.75 10.60
C ALA A 32 -5.72 12.79 9.06
N PRO A 33 -6.04 13.95 8.45
CA PRO A 33 -5.88 14.13 7.00
C PRO A 33 -4.39 13.99 6.63
N TRP A 34 -4.12 13.32 5.51
CA TRP A 34 -2.76 13.14 5.00
C TRP A 34 -2.32 14.42 4.30
N GLU A 35 -1.45 15.20 4.96
CA GLU A 35 -0.82 16.40 4.37
C GLU A 35 0.13 16.03 3.21
N ASP A 36 0.66 14.80 3.18
CA ASP A 36 1.56 14.27 2.16
C ASP A 36 0.99 13.01 1.50
N LYS A 37 0.74 13.09 0.18
CA LYS A 37 0.19 12.01 -0.63
C LYS A 37 1.19 10.85 -0.79
N ASP A 38 2.48 11.15 -0.86
CA ASP A 38 3.51 10.12 -1.05
C ASP A 38 3.66 9.26 0.22
N GLU A 39 3.57 9.88 1.40
CA GLU A 39 3.57 9.16 2.70
C GLU A 39 2.40 8.16 2.79
N PHE A 40 1.22 8.55 2.30
CA PHE A 40 0.05 7.68 2.27
C PHE A 40 0.22 6.53 1.27
N LEU A 41 0.70 6.83 0.06
CA LEU A 41 0.96 5.84 -0.99
C LEU A 41 2.00 4.80 -0.54
N ASP A 42 3.03 5.22 0.19
CA ASP A 42 4.04 4.32 0.76
C ASP A 42 3.41 3.32 1.73
N VAL A 43 2.56 3.77 2.65
CA VAL A 43 1.93 2.86 3.63
C VAL A 43 0.99 1.88 2.94
N ILE A 44 0.19 2.33 1.97
CA ILE A 44 -0.64 1.45 1.15
C ILE A 44 0.21 0.40 0.44
N TYR A 45 1.30 0.84 -0.19
CA TYR A 45 2.20 -0.03 -0.95
C TYR A 45 2.75 -1.13 -0.05
N TRP A 46 3.26 -0.78 1.13
CA TRP A 46 3.78 -1.75 2.09
C TRP A 46 2.69 -2.68 2.65
N MET A 47 1.50 -2.17 2.96
CA MET A 47 0.35 -2.99 3.38
C MET A 47 0.01 -4.05 2.33
N ARG A 48 -0.03 -3.66 1.05
CA ARG A 48 -0.25 -4.60 -0.05
C ARG A 48 0.86 -5.64 -0.17
N GLN A 49 2.13 -5.27 0.01
CA GLN A 49 3.23 -6.25 -0.02
C GLN A 49 3.13 -7.25 1.13
N ILE A 50 2.83 -6.79 2.34
CA ILE A 50 2.66 -7.69 3.49
C ILE A 50 1.54 -8.69 3.20
N LEU A 51 0.40 -8.24 2.69
CA LEU A 51 -0.70 -9.12 2.27
C LEU A 51 -0.27 -10.10 1.17
N ALA A 52 0.46 -9.64 0.15
CA ALA A 52 0.94 -10.48 -0.93
C ALA A 52 1.92 -11.56 -0.45
N ILE A 53 2.81 -11.23 0.47
CA ILE A 53 3.74 -12.18 1.08
C ILE A 53 2.97 -13.21 1.91
N ILE A 54 2.08 -12.76 2.82
CA ILE A 54 1.30 -13.66 3.68
C ILE A 54 0.46 -14.63 2.83
N LEU A 55 -0.29 -14.12 1.85
CA LEU A 55 -1.11 -14.96 0.98
C LEU A 55 -0.26 -15.89 0.12
N GLY A 56 0.86 -15.40 -0.41
CA GLY A 56 1.78 -16.21 -1.21
C GLY A 56 2.39 -17.37 -0.42
N VAL A 57 2.76 -17.15 0.85
CA VAL A 57 3.24 -18.21 1.73
C VAL A 57 2.14 -19.23 2.02
N ILE A 58 0.94 -18.79 2.39
CA ILE A 58 -0.18 -19.69 2.71
C ILE A 58 -0.51 -20.56 1.49
N TRP A 59 -0.57 -19.99 0.29
CA TRP A 59 -0.85 -20.70 -0.96
C TRP A 59 0.34 -21.52 -1.50
N GLY A 60 1.56 -21.20 -1.09
CA GLY A 60 2.71 -22.04 -1.35
C GLY A 60 2.69 -23.32 -0.51
N ILE A 61 2.23 -23.21 0.74
CA ILE A 61 2.10 -24.34 1.67
C ILE A 61 0.86 -25.18 1.37
N VAL A 62 -0.31 -24.54 1.23
CA VAL A 62 -1.54 -25.21 0.82
C VAL A 62 -1.46 -25.37 -0.70
N PRO A 63 -1.39 -26.58 -1.28
CA PRO A 63 -1.17 -26.81 -2.71
C PRO A 63 -2.38 -26.44 -3.57
N LEU A 64 -2.87 -25.22 -3.42
CA LEU A 64 -3.86 -24.60 -4.29
C LEU A 64 -3.19 -24.44 -5.63
N LYS A 65 -3.80 -25.05 -6.65
CA LYS A 65 -3.29 -25.06 -8.01
C LYS A 65 -4.22 -24.27 -8.91
N GLY A 66 -3.64 -23.60 -9.89
CA GLY A 66 -4.36 -22.94 -10.97
C GLY A 66 -5.03 -21.63 -10.58
N PHE A 67 -6.04 -21.25 -11.38
CA PHE A 67 -6.66 -19.92 -11.35
C PHE A 67 -7.32 -19.56 -10.02
N VAL A 68 -7.75 -20.56 -9.23
CA VAL A 68 -8.45 -20.33 -7.95
C VAL A 68 -7.60 -19.50 -6.98
N GLY A 69 -6.28 -19.74 -6.91
CA GLY A 69 -5.43 -18.97 -6.02
C GLY A 69 -5.21 -17.53 -6.46
N ILE A 70 -5.12 -17.32 -7.78
CA ILE A 70 -5.07 -15.99 -8.37
C ILE A 70 -6.38 -15.24 -8.09
N ALA A 71 -7.53 -15.88 -8.33
CA ALA A 71 -8.84 -15.28 -8.12
C ALA A 71 -9.05 -14.86 -6.65
N ILE A 72 -8.70 -15.73 -5.70
CA ILE A 72 -8.80 -15.42 -4.27
C ILE A 72 -7.87 -14.28 -3.89
N PHE A 73 -6.62 -14.28 -4.38
CA PHE A 73 -5.70 -13.16 -4.16
C PHE A 73 -6.29 -11.84 -4.69
N CYS A 74 -6.84 -11.82 -5.91
CA CYS A 74 -7.45 -10.62 -6.47
C CYS A 74 -8.60 -10.09 -5.61
N VAL A 75 -9.49 -10.98 -5.16
CA VAL A 75 -10.64 -10.62 -4.32
C VAL A 75 -10.20 -10.12 -2.95
N LEU A 76 -9.24 -10.79 -2.30
CA LEU A 76 -8.74 -10.37 -0.99
C LEU A 76 -7.94 -9.06 -1.08
N ASN A 77 -7.07 -8.93 -2.08
CA ASN A 77 -6.26 -7.73 -2.27
C ASN A 77 -7.15 -6.52 -2.56
N ALA A 78 -8.09 -6.64 -3.50
CA ALA A 78 -9.02 -5.55 -3.84
C ALA A 78 -10.06 -5.31 -2.73
N GLY A 79 -10.50 -6.35 -2.03
CA GLY A 79 -11.50 -6.25 -0.96
C GLY A 79 -10.95 -5.62 0.31
N ILE A 80 -9.79 -6.07 0.81
CA ILE A 80 -9.14 -5.50 2.02
C ILE A 80 -8.70 -4.06 1.73
N LEU A 81 -7.97 -3.87 0.63
CA LEU A 81 -8.18 -2.80 -0.34
C LEU A 81 -9.23 -1.72 -0.04
N TYR A 82 -10.35 -2.00 -0.64
CA TYR A 82 -11.55 -1.20 -0.67
C TYR A 82 -12.13 -0.98 0.72
N LEU A 83 -12.15 -1.99 1.59
CA LEU A 83 -12.64 -1.86 2.96
C LEU A 83 -11.76 -0.91 3.78
N TYR A 84 -10.44 -0.96 3.62
CA TYR A 84 -9.53 -0.05 4.29
C TYR A 84 -9.80 1.40 3.86
N PHE A 85 -9.93 1.67 2.57
CA PHE A 85 -10.23 3.03 2.13
C PHE A 85 -11.65 3.50 2.47
N SER A 86 -12.64 2.62 2.31
CA SER A 86 -14.05 2.92 2.55
C SER A 86 -14.38 3.07 4.04
N SER A 87 -13.83 2.19 4.89
CA SER A 87 -14.16 2.16 6.33
C SER A 87 -13.16 2.90 7.21
N PHE A 88 -11.86 2.90 6.88
CA PHE A 88 -10.83 3.48 7.74
C PHE A 88 -10.40 4.88 7.32
N GLN A 89 -10.49 5.21 6.03
CA GLN A 89 -9.87 6.44 5.54
C GLN A 89 -10.85 7.54 5.15
N GLN A 90 -12.16 7.25 5.09
CA GLN A 90 -13.25 8.17 4.71
C GLN A 90 -12.80 9.23 3.69
N ILE A 91 -12.14 8.77 2.62
CA ILE A 91 -11.65 9.65 1.57
C ILE A 91 -12.90 10.09 0.82
N ASP A 92 -13.21 11.37 0.90
CA ASP A 92 -14.20 12.00 0.04
C ASP A 92 -13.74 11.75 -1.41
N GLU A 93 -14.54 10.98 -2.17
CA GLU A 93 -14.16 10.42 -3.48
C GLU A 93 -13.74 11.49 -4.50
N GLU A 94 -14.05 12.76 -4.23
CA GLU A 94 -13.77 13.93 -5.07
C GLU A 94 -12.31 14.44 -5.02
N GLU A 95 -11.55 14.26 -3.93
CA GLU A 95 -10.23 14.92 -3.79
C GLU A 95 -9.05 14.08 -4.30
N TYR A 96 -9.21 12.76 -4.43
CA TYR A 96 -8.12 11.83 -4.78
C TYR A 96 -8.30 11.07 -6.11
N GLY A 97 -9.25 11.46 -6.96
CA GLY A 97 -9.53 10.77 -8.24
C GLY A 97 -10.28 9.44 -8.08
N GLY A 98 -10.85 9.20 -6.89
CA GLY A 98 -11.56 7.98 -6.54
C GLY A 98 -10.62 6.87 -6.03
N THR A 99 -11.09 6.18 -5.00
CA THR A 99 -10.50 4.97 -4.40
C THR A 99 -10.14 3.88 -5.42
N TRP A 100 -10.80 3.91 -6.57
CA TRP A 100 -10.61 2.98 -7.68
C TRP A 100 -9.27 3.16 -8.41
N GLU A 101 -8.81 4.40 -8.61
CA GLU A 101 -7.51 4.64 -9.26
C GLU A 101 -6.38 4.18 -8.36
N LEU A 102 -6.45 4.54 -7.08
CA LEU A 102 -5.52 4.08 -6.04
C LEU A 102 -5.53 2.55 -5.87
N THR A 103 -6.69 1.92 -6.08
CA THR A 103 -6.80 0.46 -5.99
C THR A 103 -6.08 -0.22 -7.16
N LYS A 104 -6.11 0.38 -8.36
CA LYS A 104 -5.37 -0.11 -9.53
C LYS A 104 -3.87 0.16 -9.41
N GLU A 105 -3.51 1.34 -8.92
CA GLU A 105 -2.12 1.71 -8.65
C GLU A 105 -1.57 0.81 -7.52
N GLY A 106 -0.54 0.02 -7.83
CA GLY A 106 0.04 -0.95 -6.90
C GLY A 106 -0.60 -2.35 -6.88
N PHE A 107 -1.68 -2.58 -7.63
CA PHE A 107 -2.21 -3.95 -7.80
C PHE A 107 -1.21 -4.85 -8.55
N MET A 108 -0.67 -4.38 -9.67
CA MET A 108 0.26 -5.16 -10.50
C MET A 108 1.55 -5.52 -9.77
N THR A 109 2.08 -4.60 -8.96
CA THR A 109 3.32 -4.83 -8.19
C THR A 109 3.10 -5.83 -7.06
N SER A 110 1.98 -5.71 -6.32
CA SER A 110 1.63 -6.68 -5.27
C SER A 110 1.26 -8.05 -5.84
N PHE A 111 0.62 -8.09 -7.02
CA PHE A 111 0.34 -9.34 -7.74
C PHE A 111 1.62 -10.06 -8.17
N ALA A 112 2.58 -9.34 -8.74
CA ALA A 112 3.87 -9.91 -9.11
C ALA A 112 4.60 -10.49 -7.89
N LEU A 113 4.61 -9.77 -6.76
CA LEU A 113 5.23 -10.26 -5.52
C LEU A 113 4.54 -11.51 -4.99
N PHE A 114 3.21 -11.54 -4.99
CA PHE A 114 2.42 -12.72 -4.61
C PHE A 114 2.81 -13.94 -5.44
N LEU A 115 2.87 -13.80 -6.77
CA LEU A 115 3.25 -14.90 -7.66
C LEU A 115 4.67 -15.41 -7.38
N VAL A 116 5.63 -14.50 -7.16
CA VAL A 116 7.01 -14.86 -6.84
C VAL A 116 7.08 -15.66 -5.54
N VAL A 117 6.47 -15.17 -4.47
CA VAL A 117 6.46 -15.85 -3.17
C VAL A 117 5.76 -17.21 -3.29
N TRP A 118 4.61 -17.24 -3.95
CA TRP A 118 3.84 -18.47 -4.14
C TRP A 118 4.64 -19.54 -4.90
N VAL A 119 5.25 -19.20 -6.03
CA VAL A 119 6.04 -20.16 -6.82
C VAL A 119 7.25 -20.66 -6.04
N ILE A 120 7.95 -19.77 -5.31
CA ILE A 120 9.11 -20.15 -4.48
C ILE A 120 8.70 -21.15 -3.41
N PHE A 121 7.66 -20.85 -2.61
CA PHE A 121 7.23 -21.73 -1.52
C PHE A 121 6.60 -23.01 -2.04
N TYR A 122 5.78 -22.93 -3.09
CA TYR A 122 5.18 -24.10 -3.71
C TYR A 122 6.26 -25.06 -4.21
N THR A 123 7.27 -24.54 -4.90
CA THR A 123 8.43 -25.32 -5.35
C THR A 123 9.21 -25.85 -4.16
N ALA A 124 9.58 -25.04 -3.17
CA ALA A 124 10.38 -25.50 -2.03
C ALA A 124 9.73 -26.64 -1.22
N ILE A 125 8.39 -26.69 -1.16
CA ILE A 125 7.64 -27.66 -0.34
C ILE A 125 7.18 -28.88 -1.14
N HIS A 126 6.79 -28.69 -2.40
CA HIS A 126 6.15 -29.73 -3.21
C HIS A 126 7.05 -30.29 -4.32
N TYR A 127 8.29 -29.83 -4.42
CA TYR A 127 9.27 -30.34 -5.36
C TYR A 127 10.00 -31.52 -4.70
N ASP A 128 9.72 -32.73 -5.20
CA ASP A 128 10.49 -33.95 -4.97
C ASP A 128 11.60 -34.07 -6.03
#